data_AF-A0AAC9HJ45-F1
#
_entry.id   AF-A0AAC9HJ45-F1
#
_cell.length_a   1.000
_cell.length_b   1.000
_cell.length_c   1.000
_cell.angle_alpha   90.00
_cell.angle_beta   90.00
_cell.angle_gamma   90.00
#
_symmetry.space_group_name_H-M   'P 1'
#
loop_
_entity.id
_entity.type
_entity.pdbx_description
1 polymer ?
#
loop_
_entity_poly.entity_id
_entity_poly.type
_entity_poly.pdbx_seq_one_letter_code
_entity_poly.pdbx_strand_id
1 'polypeptide(L)'
;MGISENLLFTELPLYAGYLWFCGLVFSHPLPDRTTLVKARKLWRKHGLFDEIMYEIVRQCVEVGLVKGDVLVADGTIVQTRAAIKGLETLNPQLVVKYLEDLKKQDEKELEAMTGSEDKDDYRSGNNPPGGRRTSN
;
A
#
# COMPACT_ATOMS: atom_id res chain seq x y z
N MET A 1 3.22 -9.65 12.87
CA MET A 1 2.30 -10.43 12.01
C MET A 1 1.88 -9.53 10.86
N GLY A 2 2.39 -9.76 9.65
CA GLY A 2 1.93 -9.03 8.47
C GLY A 2 0.56 -9.57 8.05
N ILE A 3 -0.47 -8.73 8.09
CA ILE A 3 -1.78 -9.09 7.55
C ILE A 3 -1.61 -9.28 6.04
N SER A 4 -1.86 -10.49 5.53
CA SER A 4 -1.86 -10.71 4.09
C SER A 4 -2.99 -9.89 3.45
N GLU A 5 -2.85 -9.45 2.21
CA GLU A 5 -3.93 -8.75 1.51
C GLU A 5 -5.24 -9.57 1.49
N ASN A 6 -5.16 -10.91 1.52
CA ASN A 6 -6.35 -11.77 1.58
C ASN A 6 -7.07 -11.63 2.92
N LEU A 7 -6.28 -11.59 4.00
CA LEU A 7 -6.81 -11.39 5.34
C LEU A 7 -7.38 -9.98 5.49
N LEU A 8 -6.70 -8.97 4.94
CA LEU A 8 -7.19 -7.60 4.91
C LEU A 8 -8.59 -7.52 4.28
N PHE A 9 -8.79 -8.07 3.09
CA PHE A 9 -10.11 -8.02 2.42
C PHE A 9 -11.16 -8.89 3.10
N THR A 10 -10.77 -9.98 3.74
CA THR A 10 -11.68 -10.81 4.54
C THR A 10 -12.16 -10.06 5.78
N GLU A 11 -11.28 -9.31 6.45
CA GLU A 11 -11.61 -8.63 7.70
C GLU A 11 -12.08 -7.18 7.52
N LEU A 12 -11.82 -6.55 6.37
CA LEU A 12 -12.22 -5.15 6.08
C LEU A 12 -13.69 -4.84 6.41
N PRO A 13 -14.67 -5.72 6.10
CA PRO A 13 -16.06 -5.49 6.46
C PRO A 13 -16.33 -5.43 7.97
N LEU A 14 -15.42 -5.93 8.81
CA LEU A 14 -15.56 -5.96 10.27
C LEU A 14 -15.10 -4.64 10.93
N TYR A 15 -14.33 -3.82 10.21
CA TYR A 15 -13.71 -2.60 10.75
C TYR A 15 -14.51 -1.34 10.41
N ALA A 16 -15.61 -1.10 11.13
CA ALA A 16 -16.50 0.06 10.94
C ALA A 16 -15.77 1.42 10.92
N GLY A 17 -14.85 1.63 11.86
CA GLY A 17 -14.09 2.88 11.94
C GLY A 17 -13.20 3.11 10.73
N TYR A 18 -12.62 2.04 10.18
CA TYR A 18 -11.79 2.12 8.98
C TYR A 18 -12.62 2.47 7.74
N LEU A 19 -13.79 1.83 7.59
CA LEU A 19 -14.72 2.15 6.51
C LEU A 19 -15.18 3.61 6.58
N TRP A 20 -15.59 4.08 7.75
CA TRP A 20 -15.99 5.48 7.96
C TRP A 20 -14.86 6.46 7.61
N PHE A 21 -13.64 6.18 8.07
CA PHE A 21 -12.47 7.00 7.77
C PHE A 21 -12.21 7.10 6.25
N CYS A 22 -12.38 5.99 5.52
CA CYS A 22 -12.25 5.96 4.06
C CYS A 22 -13.50 6.46 3.31
N GLY A 23 -14.55 6.90 4.00
CA GLY A 23 -15.82 7.31 3.38
C GLY A 23 -16.60 6.15 2.73
N LEU A 24 -16.33 4.91 3.14
CA LEU A 24 -17.01 3.71 2.68
C LEU A 24 -18.22 3.40 3.57
N VAL A 25 -19.30 2.91 2.95
CA VAL A 25 -20.55 2.58 3.65
C VAL A 25 -20.80 1.08 3.57
N PHE A 26 -21.27 0.49 4.67
CA PHE A 26 -21.63 -0.94 4.75
C PHE A 26 -22.66 -1.41 3.73
N SER A 27 -23.51 -0.50 3.24
CA SER A 27 -24.55 -0.79 2.26
C SER A 27 -24.02 -0.91 0.83
N HIS A 28 -22.78 -0.51 0.58
CA HIS A 28 -22.17 -0.53 -0.74
C HIS A 28 -21.12 -1.65 -0.86
N PRO A 29 -20.96 -2.25 -2.05
CA PRO A 29 -19.90 -3.21 -2.28
C PRO A 29 -18.54 -2.55 -2.05
N LEU A 30 -17.67 -3.25 -1.32
CA LEU A 30 -16.30 -2.80 -1.13
C LEU A 30 -15.53 -2.84 -2.45
N PRO A 31 -14.52 -1.96 -2.63
CA PRO A 31 -13.61 -2.05 -3.76
C PRO A 31 -13.01 -3.44 -3.90
N ASP A 32 -12.79 -3.89 -5.13
CA ASP A 32 -12.15 -5.17 -5.36
C ASP A 32 -10.68 -5.17 -4.91
N ARG A 33 -10.10 -6.37 -4.87
CA ARG A 33 -8.71 -6.56 -4.45
C ARG A 33 -7.71 -5.75 -5.29
N THR A 34 -7.98 -5.64 -6.58
CA THR A 34 -7.10 -4.96 -7.53
C THR A 34 -7.13 -3.45 -7.34
N THR A 35 -8.22 -2.93 -6.78
CA THR A 35 -8.42 -1.50 -6.55
C THR A 35 -7.41 -0.95 -5.56
N LEU A 36 -7.14 -1.63 -4.44
CA LEU A 36 -6.12 -1.19 -3.48
C LEU A 36 -4.70 -1.24 -4.08
N VAL A 37 -4.41 -2.25 -4.90
CA VAL A 37 -3.11 -2.36 -5.57
C VAL A 37 -2.91 -1.21 -6.56
N LYS A 38 -3.93 -0.91 -7.39
CA LYS A 38 -3.91 0.19 -8.36
C LYS A 38 -3.87 1.56 -7.67
N ALA A 39 -4.63 1.75 -6.60
CA ALA A 39 -4.62 2.97 -5.81
C ALA A 39 -3.24 3.22 -5.17
N ARG A 40 -2.65 2.20 -4.53
CA ARG A 40 -1.30 2.31 -3.96
C ARG A 40 -0.26 2.67 -5.02
N LYS A 41 -0.35 2.07 -6.21
CA LYS A 41 0.53 2.39 -7.35
C LYS A 41 0.35 3.85 -7.79
N LEU A 42 -0.88 4.33 -7.91
CA LEU A 42 -1.18 5.71 -8.29
C LEU A 42 -0.64 6.70 -7.24
N TRP A 43 -0.93 6.47 -5.95
CA TRP A 43 -0.48 7.33 -4.86
C TRP A 43 1.05 7.42 -4.78
N ARG A 44 1.75 6.29 -4.96
CA ARG A 44 3.22 6.28 -5.02
C ARG A 44 3.74 7.05 -6.22
N LYS A 45 3.17 6.85 -7.41
CA LYS A 45 3.55 7.59 -8.61
C LYS A 45 3.42 9.11 -8.43
N HIS A 46 2.41 9.54 -7.68
CA HIS A 46 2.18 10.95 -7.39
C HIS A 46 2.91 11.47 -6.15
N GLY A 47 3.72 10.65 -5.45
CA GLY A 47 4.40 11.07 -4.23
C GLY A 47 3.47 11.42 -3.06
N LEU A 48 2.20 11.03 -3.12
CA LEU A 48 1.15 11.53 -2.24
C LEU A 48 1.42 11.21 -0.76
N PHE A 49 1.96 10.02 -0.48
CA PHE A 49 2.31 9.64 0.89
C PHE A 49 3.43 10.51 1.47
N ASP A 50 4.43 10.85 0.66
CA ASP A 50 5.54 11.69 1.10
C ASP A 50 5.05 13.10 1.43
N GLU A 51 4.20 13.67 0.57
CA GLU A 51 3.60 14.98 0.77
C GLU A 51 2.73 15.03 2.03
N ILE A 52 1.84 14.06 2.20
CA ILE A 52 0.97 13.99 3.39
C ILE A 52 1.80 13.81 4.65
N MET A 53 2.76 12.89 4.66
CA MET A 53 3.60 12.65 5.83
C MET A 53 4.45 13.86 6.18
N TYR A 54 5.03 14.52 5.17
CA TYR A 54 5.76 15.77 5.37
C TYR A 54 4.88 16.84 6.01
N GLU A 55 3.66 17.04 5.50
CA GLU A 55 2.75 18.04 6.00
C GLU A 55 2.29 17.75 7.44
N ILE A 56 2.01 16.48 7.76
CA ILE A 56 1.69 16.05 9.13
C ILE A 56 2.86 16.37 10.08
N VAL A 57 4.09 16.00 9.71
CA VAL A 57 5.26 16.25 10.54
C VAL A 57 5.53 17.75 10.67
N ARG A 58 5.36 18.52 9.60
CA ARG A 58 5.51 19.98 9.59
C ARG A 58 4.57 20.62 10.60
N GLN A 59 3.29 20.24 10.62
CA GLN A 59 2.32 20.75 11.60
C GLN A 59 2.69 20.37 13.04
N CYS A 60 3.17 19.13 13.26
CA CYS A 60 3.65 18.70 14.57
C CYS A 60 4.85 19.52 15.06
N VAL A 61 5.75 19.92 14.16
CA VAL A 61 6.87 20.83 14.49
C VAL A 61 6.35 22.22 14.85
N GLU A 62 5.41 22.77 14.08
CA GLU A 62 4.84 24.11 14.33
C GLU A 62 4.17 24.23 15.71
N VAL A 63 3.46 23.20 16.16
CA VAL A 63 2.84 23.17 17.49
C VAL A 63 3.79 22.72 18.61
N GLY A 64 5.06 22.44 18.28
CA GLY A 64 6.09 22.05 19.25
C GLY A 64 5.99 20.61 19.77
N LEU A 65 5.24 19.72 19.10
CA LEU A 65 5.16 18.30 19.42
C LEU A 65 6.44 17.53 19.04
N VAL A 66 7.15 18.00 18.02
CA VAL A 66 8.42 17.41 17.55
C VAL A 66 9.57 18.39 17.84
N LYS A 67 10.56 17.95 18.62
CA LYS A 67 11.81 18.68 18.89
C LYS A 67 12.97 17.94 18.24
N GLY A 68 13.83 18.65 17.51
CA GLY A 68 14.96 18.06 16.76
C GLY A 68 16.16 17.63 17.60
N ASP A 69 16.01 17.59 18.93
CA ASP A 69 17.12 17.41 19.87
C ASP A 69 17.53 15.95 20.05
N VAL A 70 16.64 14.99 19.75
CA VAL A 70 16.88 13.55 19.94
C VAL A 70 16.37 12.79 18.72
N LEU A 71 17.23 11.95 18.13
CA LEU A 71 16.86 11.01 17.09
C LEU A 71 16.50 9.66 17.74
N VAL A 72 15.24 9.24 17.61
CA VAL A 72 14.77 7.90 18.00
C VAL A 72 14.31 7.17 16.75
N ALA A 73 14.82 5.97 16.54
CA ALA A 73 14.38 5.08 15.46
C ALA A 73 13.77 3.82 16.10
N ASP A 74 12.51 3.56 15.80
CA ASP A 74 11.84 2.28 16.11
C ASP A 74 11.60 1.53 14.79
N GLY A 75 11.86 0.22 14.79
CA GLY A 75 11.86 -0.61 13.60
C GLY A 75 10.90 -1.78 13.76
N THR A 76 10.05 -2.02 12.76
CA THR A 76 9.22 -3.22 12.73
C THR A 76 9.98 -4.37 12.05
N ILE A 77 9.95 -5.56 12.67
CA ILE A 77 10.52 -6.77 12.06
C ILE A 77 9.61 -7.20 10.90
N VAL A 78 10.10 -7.06 9.68
CA VAL A 78 9.46 -7.60 8.47
C VAL A 78 10.04 -8.97 8.17
N GLN A 79 9.18 -9.99 8.14
CA GLN A 79 9.58 -11.35 7.80
C GLN A 79 9.77 -11.46 6.28
N THR A 80 11.01 -11.40 5.82
CA THR A 80 11.36 -11.47 4.39
C THR A 80 11.97 -12.84 4.05
N ARG A 81 11.84 -13.28 2.79
CA ARG A 81 12.63 -14.42 2.26
C ARG A 81 14.05 -13.95 1.91
N ALA A 82 14.76 -13.38 2.88
CA ALA A 82 16.14 -12.93 2.71
C ALA A 82 17.11 -14.06 3.09
N ALA A 83 18.14 -14.28 2.27
CA ALA A 83 19.21 -15.21 2.60
C ALA A 83 20.25 -14.50 3.48
N ILE A 84 20.60 -15.09 4.63
CA ILE A 84 21.63 -14.55 5.54
C ILE A 84 22.97 -14.35 4.82
N LYS A 85 23.25 -15.16 3.79
CA LYS A 85 24.46 -15.03 2.95
C LYS A 85 24.51 -13.77 2.08
N GLY A 86 23.39 -13.07 1.92
CA GLY A 86 23.33 -11.80 1.19
C GLY A 86 23.39 -10.56 2.10
N LEU A 87 23.76 -10.72 3.37
CA LEU A 87 23.88 -9.60 4.29
C LEU A 87 25.15 -8.80 3.95
N GLU A 88 24.98 -7.58 3.49
CA GLU A 88 26.10 -6.66 3.23
C GLU A 88 26.24 -5.65 4.36
N THR A 89 27.48 -5.47 4.85
CA THR A 89 27.78 -4.46 5.87
C THR A 89 27.70 -3.09 5.23
N LEU A 90 26.63 -2.35 5.49
CA LEU A 90 26.52 -0.96 5.06
C LEU A 90 27.48 -0.09 5.89
N ASN A 91 28.48 0.49 5.24
CA ASN A 91 29.21 1.62 5.79
C ASN A 91 28.23 2.81 5.82
N PRO A 92 27.99 3.48 6.98
CA PRO A 92 27.06 4.59 7.03
C PRO A 92 27.54 5.71 6.11
N GLN A 93 27.00 5.72 4.90
CA GLN A 93 27.12 6.85 3.99
C GLN A 93 26.36 8.02 4.57
N LEU A 94 26.69 9.23 4.14
CA LEU A 94 25.89 10.42 4.41
C LEU A 94 24.42 10.08 4.13
N VAL A 95 23.53 10.27 5.12
CA VAL A 95 22.12 9.88 5.07
C VAL A 95 21.45 10.32 3.77
N VAL A 96 21.84 11.48 3.25
CA VAL A 96 21.39 12.04 1.97
C VAL A 96 21.62 11.07 0.81
N LYS A 97 22.84 10.52 0.67
CA LYS A 97 23.17 9.59 -0.42
C LYS A 97 22.42 8.26 -0.27
N TYR A 98 22.25 7.78 0.96
CA TYR A 98 21.45 6.58 1.23
C TYR A 98 19.99 6.77 0.79
N LEU A 99 19.39 7.92 1.12
CA LEU A 99 18.02 8.24 0.71
C LEU A 99 17.87 8.39 -0.81
N GLU A 100 18.86 8.96 -1.50
CA GLU A 100 18.88 9.04 -2.96
C GLU A 100 18.95 7.65 -3.62
N ASP A 101 19.80 6.76 -3.08
CA ASP A 101 19.95 5.41 -3.60
C ASP A 101 18.69 4.56 -3.35
N LEU A 102 18.03 4.73 -2.19
CA LEU A 102 16.73 4.12 -1.90
C LEU A 102 15.65 4.58 -2.90
N LYS A 103 15.54 5.88 -3.17
CA LYS A 103 14.57 6.40 -4.15
C LYS A 103 14.75 5.76 -5.53
N LYS A 104 15.99 5.61 -5.99
CA LYS A 104 16.30 4.95 -7.27
C LYS A 104 15.94 3.46 -7.28
N GLN A 105 16.06 2.78 -6.14
CA GLN A 105 15.63 1.38 -6.01
C GLN A 105 14.11 1.26 -6.09
N ASP A 106 13.39 2.09 -5.33
CA ASP A 106 11.93 2.13 -5.36
C ASP A 106 11.38 2.44 -6.76
N GLU A 107 12.01 3.36 -7.49
CA GLU A 107 11.67 3.67 -8.90
C GLU A 107 11.84 2.45 -9.81
N LYS A 108 12.94 1.71 -9.69
CA LYS A 108 13.18 0.49 -10.47
C LYS A 108 12.21 -0.64 -10.14
N GLU A 109 11.88 -0.83 -8.86
CA GLU A 109 10.87 -1.81 -8.45
C GLU A 109 9.49 -1.45 -9.00
N LEU A 110 9.16 -0.16 -9.00
CA LEU A 110 7.92 0.35 -9.59
C LEU A 110 7.86 0.05 -11.09
N GLU A 111 8.94 0.31 -11.83
CA GLU A 111 9.05 -0.01 -13.25
C GLU A 111 8.86 -1.52 -13.50
N ALA A 112 9.53 -2.38 -12.72
CA ALA A 112 9.40 -3.83 -12.83
C ALA A 112 7.98 -4.33 -12.56
N MET A 113 7.27 -3.73 -11.60
CA MET A 113 5.84 -4.01 -11.33
C MET A 113 4.89 -3.44 -12.41
N THR A 114 5.34 -2.49 -13.23
CA THR A 114 4.54 -1.93 -14.33
C THR A 114 4.70 -2.66 -15.66
N GLY A 115 5.81 -3.38 -15.85
CA GLY A 115 6.13 -4.11 -17.08
C GLY A 115 5.46 -5.49 -17.21
N SER A 116 4.81 -6.01 -16.16
CA SER A 116 3.92 -7.16 -16.28
C SER A 116 2.59 -6.70 -16.86
N GLU A 117 2.39 -6.88 -18.17
CA GLU A 117 1.11 -6.69 -18.83
C GLU A 117 -0.02 -7.38 -18.05
N ASP A 118 -1.07 -6.60 -17.76
CA ASP A 118 -2.33 -7.08 -17.20
C ASP A 118 -2.92 -8.15 -18.14
N LYS A 119 -2.62 -9.43 -17.88
CA LYS A 119 -3.55 -10.49 -18.30
C LYS A 119 -4.74 -10.40 -17.37
N ASP A 120 -5.72 -9.61 -17.79
CA ASP A 120 -7.04 -9.53 -17.17
C ASP A 120 -7.66 -10.94 -17.13
N ASP A 121 -7.48 -11.66 -16.03
CA ASP A 121 -8.30 -12.84 -15.71
C ASP A 121 -9.60 -12.35 -15.08
N TYR A 122 -10.39 -11.61 -15.87
CA TYR A 122 -11.79 -11.32 -15.54
C TYR A 122 -12.56 -12.62 -15.70
N ARG A 123 -12.57 -13.46 -14.66
CA ARG A 123 -13.61 -14.48 -14.50
C ARG A 123 -14.93 -13.75 -14.25
N SER A 124 -15.66 -13.49 -15.32
CA SER A 124 -17.08 -13.14 -15.29
C SER A 124 -17.86 -14.32 -14.67
N GLY A 125 -17.86 -14.38 -13.34
CA GLY A 125 -18.72 -15.26 -12.56
C GLY A 125 -19.94 -14.48 -12.12
N ASN A 126 -20.95 -14.41 -13.00
CA ASN A 126 -22.39 -14.51 -12.67
C ASN A 126 -23.23 -14.09 -13.89
N ASN A 127 -23.50 -15.03 -14.80
CA ASN A 127 -24.69 -14.92 -15.63
C ASN A 127 -25.90 -15.32 -14.78
N PRO A 128 -26.97 -14.50 -14.69
CA PRO A 128 -28.20 -14.92 -14.05
C PRO A 128 -28.82 -16.09 -14.84
N PRO A 129 -29.50 -17.06 -14.19
CA PRO A 129 -30.08 -18.19 -14.88
C PRO A 129 -31.13 -17.71 -15.88
N GLY A 130 -30.93 -18.04 -17.15
CA GLY A 130 -31.84 -17.69 -18.24
C GLY A 130 -33.25 -18.21 -17.97
N GLY A 131 -34.21 -17.28 -17.86
CA GLY A 131 -35.63 -17.60 -17.82
C GLY A 131 -36.03 -18.30 -19.11
N ARG A 132 -36.57 -19.52 -18.98
CA ARG A 132 -37.25 -20.24 -20.05
C ARG A 132 -38.43 -19.39 -20.54
N ARG A 133 -38.32 -18.80 -21.73
CA ARG A 133 -39.48 -18.29 -22.45
C ARG A 133 -40.27 -19.49 -22.95
N THR A 134 -41.39 -19.79 -22.31
CA THR A 134 -42.45 -20.62 -22.87
C THR A 134 -43.25 -19.74 -23.83
N SER A 135 -43.20 -20.04 -25.12
CA SER A 135 -44.12 -19.45 -26.11
C SER A 135 -45.52 -20.00 -25.85
N ASN A 136 -46.50 -19.10 -25.81
CA ASN A 136 -47.93 -19.39 -25.95
C ASN A 136 -48.40 -18.81 -27.28
#